data_AF-C1EF69-F1
#
_entry.id   AF-C1EF69-F1
#
_cell.length_a   1.000
_cell.length_b   1.000
_cell.length_c   1.000
_cell.angle_alpha   90.00
_cell.angle_beta   90.00
_cell.angle_gamma   90.00
#
_symmetry.space_group_name_H-M   'P 1'
#
loop_
_entity.id
_entity.type
_entity.pdbx_description
1 polymer ?
#
loop_
_entity_poly.entity_id
_entity_poly.type
_entity_poly.pdbx_seq_one_letter_code
_entity_poly.pdbx_strand_id
1 'polypeptide(L)'
;MAERNNMLSERVERLLEAMEARGASSSEIANKREQLEAQISEVAAAVEEAEEEEAEDDAETETEEDRVVETPRETPVKTLDETVTTTVTKHPGIVAEIKSHVGVDEEKREATITISGTIHRDMNSTHKPPKGAFEMRDYVALGTQALSDAAQKLAEKSNKEASFAEHGDEVPERQHAHIQRILQNGKVIWVEAMNEVQGKYGHPCYKLRLQDEKDASDSPAVIDCVFKPAIDGHGDGWHRAPMEYVAYKLNRMLGMDLVPPAAYRRPQGGIELDYKTFNEGAFLYWVDGADDLCKTGDYQTAVRTGCWGQGVDPRVILSDTRVLDVLLQNSDRHEGHFLFGRHWTEGGLPKGGGLTDKGQLFLSGSQYRPTLIDHAAAFRKEAFVAMDHENAFQTGPTTVVRAKTYLRLRFLDHAAIKREFGWFLSREEQLQLLERRDTILEYLDRLVAERGYDKVVIHD
;
A
#
# COMPACT_ATOMS: atom_id res chain seq x y z
N MET A 1 19.60 6.31 -27.83
CA MET A 1 19.91 4.89 -28.05
C MET A 1 21.24 4.42 -27.43
N ALA A 2 22.40 5.03 -27.75
CA ALA A 2 23.70 4.55 -27.23
C ALA A 2 23.81 4.50 -25.69
N GLU A 3 23.27 5.50 -24.98
CA GLU A 3 23.26 5.55 -23.50
C GLU A 3 22.32 4.51 -22.88
N ARG A 4 21.19 4.23 -23.54
CA ARG A 4 20.20 3.20 -23.15
C ARG A 4 20.75 1.78 -23.34
N ASN A 5 21.48 1.52 -24.44
CA ASN A 5 22.14 0.24 -24.68
C ASN A 5 23.30 -0.01 -23.70
N ASN A 6 23.99 1.06 -23.28
CA ASN A 6 25.04 0.96 -22.26
C ASN A 6 24.47 0.59 -20.89
N MET A 7 23.34 1.21 -20.47
CA MET A 7 22.67 0.87 -19.21
C MET A 7 22.06 -0.54 -19.18
N LEU A 8 21.54 -1.03 -20.30
CA LEU A 8 21.04 -2.40 -20.41
C LEU A 8 22.17 -3.43 -20.29
N SER A 9 23.32 -3.15 -20.91
CA SER A 9 24.51 -4.00 -20.82
C SER A 9 25.05 -4.07 -19.38
N GLU A 10 25.13 -2.94 -18.67
CA GLU A 10 25.52 -2.88 -17.25
C GLU A 10 24.52 -3.60 -16.31
N ARG A 11 23.24 -3.67 -16.68
CA ARG A 11 22.21 -4.37 -15.89
C ARG A 11 22.28 -5.88 -16.10
N VAL A 12 22.66 -6.34 -17.31
CA VAL A 12 22.96 -7.75 -17.59
C VAL A 12 24.17 -8.23 -16.79
N GLU A 13 25.27 -7.46 -16.78
CA GLU A 13 26.46 -7.85 -16.00
C GLU A 13 26.15 -7.98 -14.50
N ARG A 14 25.41 -7.03 -13.91
CA ARG A 14 25.00 -7.10 -12.50
C ARG A 14 24.10 -8.31 -12.17
N LEU A 15 23.25 -8.72 -13.11
CA LEU A 15 22.41 -9.92 -12.94
C LEU A 15 23.24 -11.21 -12.99
N LEU A 16 24.22 -11.28 -13.88
CA LEU A 16 25.11 -12.44 -13.99
C LEU A 16 26.04 -12.55 -12.76
N GLU A 17 26.55 -11.42 -12.25
CA GLU A 17 27.32 -11.37 -11.00
C GLU A 17 26.48 -11.82 -9.78
N ALA A 18 25.21 -11.43 -9.72
CA ALA A 18 24.29 -11.87 -8.66
C ALA A 18 23.97 -13.38 -8.74
N MET A 19 23.93 -13.96 -9.94
CA MET A 19 23.78 -15.40 -10.13
C MET A 19 25.04 -16.16 -9.69
N GLU A 20 26.22 -15.65 -10.02
CA GLU A 20 27.49 -16.22 -9.58
C GLU A 20 27.62 -16.20 -8.05
N ALA A 21 27.26 -15.09 -7.40
CA ALA A 21 27.24 -14.95 -5.95
C ALA A 21 26.27 -15.93 -5.24
N ARG A 22 25.27 -16.45 -5.97
CA ARG A 22 24.29 -17.44 -5.49
C ARG A 22 24.66 -18.89 -5.84
N GLY A 23 25.85 -19.11 -6.41
CA GLY A 23 26.38 -20.43 -6.71
C GLY A 23 25.87 -21.05 -8.00
N ALA A 24 25.36 -20.24 -8.95
CA ALA A 24 25.02 -20.73 -10.29
C ALA A 24 26.26 -21.27 -11.01
N SER A 25 26.10 -22.37 -11.75
CA SER A 25 27.17 -22.94 -12.56
C SER A 25 27.53 -22.06 -13.75
N SER A 26 28.77 -22.15 -14.23
CA SER A 26 29.22 -21.37 -15.40
C SER A 26 28.39 -21.63 -16.66
N SER A 27 27.81 -22.83 -16.80
CA SER A 27 26.87 -23.16 -17.89
C SER A 27 25.52 -22.45 -17.75
N GLU A 28 25.01 -22.26 -16.54
CA GLU A 28 23.75 -21.55 -16.29
C GLU A 28 23.92 -20.05 -16.55
N ILE A 29 25.06 -19.48 -16.14
CA ILE A 29 25.40 -18.07 -16.39
C ILE A 29 25.55 -17.83 -17.90
N ALA A 30 26.23 -18.73 -18.63
CA ALA A 30 26.39 -18.62 -20.08
C ALA A 30 25.05 -18.68 -20.83
N ASN A 31 24.20 -19.64 -20.51
CA ASN A 31 22.87 -19.76 -21.13
C ASN A 31 21.99 -18.54 -20.82
N LYS A 32 22.06 -18.00 -19.60
CA LYS A 32 21.28 -16.82 -19.23
C LYS A 32 21.77 -15.56 -19.92
N ARG A 33 23.08 -15.43 -20.13
CA ARG A 33 23.68 -14.34 -20.90
C ARG A 33 23.18 -14.33 -22.34
N GLU A 34 23.22 -15.48 -23.01
CA GLU A 34 22.77 -15.61 -24.41
C GLU A 34 21.28 -15.27 -24.56
N GLN A 35 20.43 -15.68 -23.60
CA GLN A 35 19.02 -15.29 -23.57
C GLN A 35 18.81 -13.79 -23.39
N LEU A 36 19.56 -13.15 -22.48
CA LEU A 36 19.42 -11.72 -22.21
C LEU A 36 19.94 -10.86 -23.38
N GLU A 37 21.02 -11.28 -24.04
CA GLU A 37 21.55 -10.62 -25.23
C GLU A 37 20.57 -10.72 -26.42
N ALA A 38 19.90 -11.87 -26.60
CA ALA A 38 18.84 -12.02 -27.60
C ALA A 38 17.64 -11.10 -27.33
N GLN A 39 17.20 -11.01 -26.07
CA GLN A 39 16.10 -10.12 -25.66
C GLN A 39 16.42 -8.64 -25.87
N ILE A 40 17.66 -8.22 -25.61
CA ILE A 40 18.10 -6.84 -25.88
C ILE A 40 18.07 -6.55 -27.38
N SER A 41 18.50 -7.51 -28.21
CA SER A 41 18.47 -7.34 -29.67
C SER A 41 17.04 -7.23 -30.22
N GLU A 42 16.08 -7.99 -29.67
CA GLU A 42 14.67 -7.94 -30.07
C GLU A 42 14.02 -6.60 -29.68
N VAL A 43 14.32 -6.11 -28.47
CA VAL A 43 13.82 -4.80 -28.00
C VAL A 43 14.45 -3.65 -28.78
N ALA A 44 15.72 -3.75 -29.18
CA ALA A 44 16.37 -2.72 -29.99
C ALA A 44 15.73 -2.59 -31.38
N ALA A 45 15.39 -3.72 -32.02
CA ALA A 45 14.72 -3.72 -33.33
C ALA A 45 13.30 -3.13 -33.26
N ALA A 46 12.54 -3.44 -32.22
CA ALA A 46 11.19 -2.91 -32.03
C ALA A 46 11.15 -1.39 -31.76
N VAL A 47 12.22 -0.83 -31.19
CA VAL A 47 12.35 0.61 -30.96
C VAL A 47 12.69 1.35 -32.26
N GLU A 48 13.50 0.76 -33.14
CA GLU A 48 13.78 1.35 -34.46
C GLU A 48 12.53 1.38 -35.36
N GLU A 49 11.70 0.34 -35.35
CA GLU A 49 10.42 0.33 -36.11
C GLU A 49 9.42 1.40 -35.59
N ALA A 50 9.37 1.64 -34.28
CA ALA A 50 8.45 2.62 -33.69
C ALA A 50 8.87 4.09 -33.95
N GLU A 51 10.18 4.36 -34.05
CA GLU A 51 10.69 5.70 -34.40
C GLU A 51 10.45 6.05 -35.87
N GLU A 52 10.29 5.07 -36.77
CA GLU A 52 9.92 5.29 -38.17
C GLU A 52 8.41 5.59 -38.36
N GLU A 53 7.53 5.02 -37.53
CA GLU A 53 6.07 5.29 -37.59
C GLU A 53 5.67 6.65 -37.01
N GLU A 54 6.34 7.14 -35.95
CA GLU A 54 6.05 8.47 -35.38
C GLU A 54 6.45 9.65 -36.29
N ALA A 55 7.32 9.43 -37.28
CA ALA A 55 7.74 10.47 -38.21
C ALA A 55 6.72 10.76 -39.33
N GLU A 56 5.69 9.91 -39.52
CA GLU A 56 4.68 10.07 -40.58
C GLU A 56 3.37 10.75 -40.11
N ASP A 57 3.09 10.86 -38.81
CA ASP A 57 1.77 11.28 -38.29
C ASP A 57 1.67 12.78 -37.90
N ASP A 58 2.76 13.55 -38.00
CA ASP A 58 2.85 14.94 -37.53
C ASP A 58 2.40 16.01 -38.56
N ALA A 59 1.55 15.65 -39.53
CA ALA A 59 1.02 16.59 -40.50
C ALA A 59 -0.48 16.37 -40.78
N GLU A 60 -1.38 16.96 -39.96
CA GLU A 60 -2.58 17.70 -40.45
C GLU A 60 -3.49 18.32 -39.35
N THR A 61 -3.46 19.67 -39.31
CA THR A 61 -4.57 20.64 -39.21
C THR A 61 -5.41 20.89 -37.94
N GLU A 62 -5.41 22.19 -37.57
CA GLU A 62 -6.35 22.95 -36.73
C GLU A 62 -7.75 23.11 -37.37
N THR A 63 -8.80 23.33 -36.55
CA THR A 63 -9.74 24.48 -36.68
C THR A 63 -10.73 24.56 -35.50
N GLU A 64 -10.92 25.77 -34.98
CA GLU A 64 -11.89 26.18 -33.95
C GLU A 64 -13.33 26.26 -34.48
N GLU A 65 -14.34 26.07 -33.61
CA GLU A 65 -15.62 26.81 -33.69
C GLU A 65 -16.32 26.98 -32.32
N ASP A 66 -16.81 28.20 -32.13
CA ASP A 66 -17.44 28.84 -30.97
C ASP A 66 -18.82 28.24 -30.58
N ARG A 67 -19.08 28.02 -29.27
CA ARG A 67 -20.46 28.00 -28.72
C ARG A 67 -20.54 28.55 -27.31
N VAL A 68 -21.44 29.53 -27.17
CA VAL A 68 -21.84 30.28 -25.97
C VAL A 68 -22.42 29.36 -24.90
N VAL A 69 -21.86 29.44 -23.67
CA VAL A 69 -22.32 28.69 -22.49
C VAL A 69 -23.01 29.65 -21.50
N GLU A 70 -24.24 29.29 -21.13
CA GLU A 70 -25.00 29.93 -20.04
C GLU A 70 -24.32 29.69 -18.69
N THR A 71 -24.19 30.75 -17.90
CA THR A 71 -23.49 30.81 -16.62
C THR A 71 -24.21 30.02 -15.50
N PRO A 72 -23.56 29.02 -14.88
CA PRO A 72 -23.98 28.49 -13.58
C PRO A 72 -23.32 29.31 -12.45
N ARG A 73 -24.11 29.51 -11.38
CA ARG A 73 -23.74 30.21 -10.15
C ARG A 73 -22.37 29.79 -9.61
N GLU A 74 -21.50 30.79 -9.41
CA GLU A 74 -20.21 30.67 -8.73
C GLU A 74 -20.37 30.09 -7.32
N THR A 75 -19.84 28.89 -7.13
CA THR A 75 -19.43 28.39 -5.81
C THR A 75 -17.98 28.82 -5.63
N PRO A 76 -17.55 29.36 -4.47
CA PRO A 76 -16.20 29.89 -4.33
C PRO A 76 -15.16 28.77 -4.46
N VAL A 77 -14.33 28.88 -5.49
CA VAL A 77 -13.20 27.99 -5.81
C VAL A 77 -12.15 28.13 -4.71
N LYS A 78 -11.68 27.01 -4.15
CA LYS A 78 -10.59 26.98 -3.17
C LYS A 78 -9.26 27.06 -3.91
N THR A 79 -8.68 28.25 -4.04
CA THR A 79 -7.27 28.39 -4.36
C THR A 79 -6.44 28.16 -3.11
N LEU A 80 -5.55 27.17 -3.14
CA LEU A 80 -4.57 26.93 -2.07
C LEU A 80 -3.25 27.58 -2.49
N ASP A 81 -2.75 28.48 -1.65
CA ASP A 81 -1.42 29.09 -1.79
C ASP A 81 -0.72 29.05 -0.42
N GLU A 82 0.19 28.10 -0.26
CA GLU A 82 0.99 27.93 0.95
C GLU A 82 2.45 28.28 0.67
N THR A 83 3.03 29.14 1.51
CA THR A 83 4.46 29.45 1.50
C THR A 83 5.05 29.22 2.89
N VAL A 84 6.11 28.43 2.96
CA VAL A 84 6.83 28.13 4.20
C VAL A 84 8.30 28.48 4.04
N THR A 85 8.85 29.26 4.97
CA THR A 85 10.28 29.59 5.05
C THR A 85 10.90 28.91 6.26
N THR A 86 12.02 28.22 6.06
CA THR A 86 12.75 27.51 7.12
C THR A 86 14.25 27.80 7.02
N THR A 87 14.88 28.09 8.17
CA THR A 87 16.34 28.21 8.26
C THR A 87 16.92 26.94 8.87
N VAL A 88 17.92 26.34 8.22
CA VAL A 88 18.55 25.09 8.64
C VAL A 88 20.07 25.25 8.68
N THR A 89 20.67 24.95 9.83
CA THR A 89 22.13 24.83 9.93
C THR A 89 22.59 23.55 9.23
N LYS A 90 23.46 23.67 8.23
CA LYS A 90 24.01 22.51 7.49
C LYS A 90 25.43 22.14 7.91
N HIS A 91 26.16 23.11 8.40
CA HIS A 91 27.47 22.94 9.00
C HIS A 91 27.62 24.01 10.09
N PRO A 92 28.39 23.78 11.18
CA PRO A 92 28.74 24.84 12.12
C PRO A 92 29.20 26.12 11.40
N GLY A 93 28.47 27.22 11.58
CA GLY A 93 28.74 28.51 10.93
C GLY A 93 28.19 28.69 9.50
N ILE A 94 27.40 27.74 8.95
CA ILE A 94 26.75 27.84 7.63
C ILE A 94 25.28 27.46 7.77
N VAL A 95 24.41 28.36 7.27
CA VAL A 95 22.95 28.21 7.29
C VAL A 95 22.39 28.28 5.87
N ALA A 96 21.35 27.49 5.64
CA ALA A 96 20.52 27.54 4.45
C ALA A 96 19.13 28.06 4.81
N GLU A 97 18.69 29.12 4.13
CA GLU A 97 17.32 29.60 4.17
C GLU A 97 16.57 29.00 2.99
N ILE A 98 15.57 28.17 3.28
CA ILE A 98 14.76 27.47 2.28
C ILE A 98 13.35 28.05 2.28
N LYS A 99 12.82 28.34 1.09
CA LYS A 99 11.44 28.76 0.85
C LYS A 99 10.76 27.72 -0.03
N SER A 100 9.70 27.10 0.49
CA SER A 100 8.84 26.17 -0.24
C SER A 100 7.49 26.82 -0.50
N HIS A 101 6.99 26.70 -1.73
CA HIS A 101 5.70 27.22 -2.16
C HIS A 101 4.92 26.11 -2.89
N VAL A 102 3.65 25.97 -2.55
CA VAL A 102 2.69 25.08 -3.21
C VAL A 102 1.47 25.89 -3.59
N GLY A 103 1.23 25.99 -4.90
CA GLY A 103 0.03 26.59 -5.48
C GLY A 103 -0.81 25.54 -6.19
N VAL A 104 -2.13 25.56 -5.99
CA VAL A 104 -3.06 24.64 -6.65
C VAL A 104 -4.13 25.44 -7.41
N ASP A 105 -4.29 25.11 -8.69
CA ASP A 105 -5.35 25.59 -9.57
C ASP A 105 -6.25 24.41 -9.94
N GLU A 106 -7.38 24.27 -9.25
CA GLU A 106 -8.31 23.17 -9.46
C GLU A 106 -9.02 23.25 -10.82
N GLU A 107 -9.20 24.44 -11.38
CA GLU A 107 -9.86 24.63 -12.68
C GLU A 107 -9.01 24.10 -13.82
N LYS A 108 -7.71 24.41 -13.79
CA LYS A 108 -6.74 23.91 -14.78
C LYS A 108 -6.23 22.51 -14.48
N ARG A 109 -6.53 21.97 -13.30
CA ARG A 109 -5.94 20.74 -12.75
C ARG A 109 -4.40 20.82 -12.70
N GLU A 110 -3.89 21.98 -12.31
CA GLU A 110 -2.47 22.27 -12.23
C GLU A 110 -2.02 22.45 -10.78
N ALA A 111 -0.85 21.91 -10.44
CA ALA A 111 -0.20 22.16 -9.17
C ALA A 111 1.22 22.69 -9.44
N THR A 112 1.54 23.86 -8.89
CA THR A 112 2.88 24.45 -8.95
C THR A 112 3.60 24.23 -7.63
N ILE A 113 4.73 23.54 -7.67
CA ILE A 113 5.58 23.29 -6.50
C ILE A 113 6.94 23.95 -6.76
N THR A 114 7.32 24.91 -5.91
CA THR A 114 8.61 25.61 -6.01
C THR A 114 9.36 25.50 -4.69
N ILE A 115 10.62 25.06 -4.75
CA ILE A 115 11.54 25.09 -3.61
C ILE A 115 12.77 25.88 -4.03
N SER A 116 13.04 26.97 -3.31
CA SER A 116 14.23 27.80 -3.53
C SER A 116 15.00 27.95 -2.22
N GLY A 117 16.30 28.19 -2.32
CA GLY A 117 17.16 28.24 -1.15
C GLY A 117 18.37 29.15 -1.32
N THR A 118 18.73 29.86 -0.26
CA THR A 118 19.96 30.66 -0.19
C THR A 118 20.85 30.12 0.91
N ILE A 119 22.09 29.77 0.57
CA ILE A 119 23.08 29.33 1.54
C ILE A 119 24.11 30.42 1.80
N HIS A 120 24.38 30.67 3.07
CA HIS A 120 25.32 31.70 3.48
C HIS A 120 25.95 31.38 4.84
N ARG A 121 26.95 32.18 5.21
CA ARG A 121 27.57 32.07 6.53
C ARG A 121 26.62 32.54 7.60
N ASP A 122 26.51 31.78 8.68
CA ASP A 122 25.77 32.21 9.86
C ASP A 122 26.57 33.30 10.59
N MET A 123 26.11 34.54 10.46
CA MET A 123 26.74 35.70 11.08
C MET A 123 26.56 35.72 12.61
N ASN A 124 25.63 34.92 13.14
CA ASN A 124 25.31 34.82 14.56
C ASN A 124 25.98 33.61 15.24
N SER A 125 26.64 32.73 14.48
CA SER A 125 27.34 31.58 15.01
C SER A 125 28.61 31.97 15.78
N THR A 126 28.79 31.39 16.98
CA THR A 126 30.03 31.46 17.75
C THR A 126 31.16 30.65 17.11
N HIS A 127 30.81 29.67 16.26
CA HIS A 127 31.75 28.95 15.42
C HIS A 127 31.95 29.68 14.09
N LYS A 128 33.07 30.39 13.96
CA LYS A 128 33.49 31.02 12.70
C LYS A 128 34.49 30.11 12.01
N PRO A 129 34.14 29.45 10.88
CA PRO A 129 35.11 28.69 10.14
C PRO A 129 36.26 29.61 9.65
N PRO A 130 37.51 29.13 9.62
CA PRO A 130 38.66 29.91 9.19
C PRO A 130 38.43 30.55 7.82
N LYS A 131 39.07 31.70 7.58
CA LYS A 131 39.03 32.34 6.27
C LYS A 131 39.63 31.39 5.22
N GLY A 132 38.86 31.05 4.19
CA GLY A 132 39.27 30.08 3.15
C GLY A 132 39.00 28.62 3.50
N ALA A 133 38.35 28.30 4.63
CA ALA A 133 38.03 26.92 4.99
C ALA A 133 36.99 26.24 4.08
N PHE A 134 36.23 27.03 3.33
CA PHE A 134 35.22 26.55 2.39
C PHE A 134 35.28 27.35 1.10
N GLU A 135 35.21 26.64 -0.02
CA GLU A 135 35.07 27.18 -1.35
C GLU A 135 33.58 27.31 -1.72
N MET A 136 33.26 28.13 -2.73
CA MET A 136 31.85 28.28 -3.15
C MET A 136 31.20 26.96 -3.60
N ARG A 137 31.98 26.00 -4.10
CA ARG A 137 31.49 24.65 -4.42
C ARG A 137 30.94 23.91 -3.19
N ASP A 138 31.52 24.13 -2.01
CA ASP A 138 31.07 23.51 -0.77
C ASP A 138 29.74 24.11 -0.32
N TYR A 139 29.56 25.43 -0.49
CA TYR A 139 28.27 26.09 -0.27
C TYR A 139 27.22 25.52 -1.25
N VAL A 140 27.53 25.38 -2.53
CA VAL A 140 26.60 24.79 -3.51
C VAL A 140 26.20 23.36 -3.13
N ALA A 141 27.17 22.52 -2.74
CA ALA A 141 26.90 21.15 -2.27
C ALA A 141 25.98 21.13 -1.04
N LEU A 142 26.30 21.91 0.00
CA LEU A 142 25.48 22.00 1.21
C LEU A 142 24.09 22.58 0.93
N GLY A 143 23.99 23.54 0.01
CA GLY A 143 22.73 24.14 -0.42
C GLY A 143 21.85 23.17 -1.20
N THR A 144 22.44 22.39 -2.10
CA THR A 144 21.74 21.34 -2.87
C THR A 144 21.23 20.24 -1.94
N GLN A 145 22.04 19.83 -0.95
CA GLN A 145 21.60 18.90 0.09
C GLN A 145 20.46 19.50 0.93
N ALA A 146 20.49 20.81 1.23
CA ALA A 146 19.41 21.50 1.93
C ALA A 146 18.09 21.47 1.15
N LEU A 147 18.17 21.72 -0.16
CA LEU A 147 17.02 21.66 -1.06
C LEU A 147 16.48 20.23 -1.18
N SER A 148 17.35 19.23 -1.33
CA SER A 148 16.95 17.81 -1.35
C SER A 148 16.21 17.41 -0.09
N ASP A 149 16.74 17.76 1.10
CA ASP A 149 16.10 17.45 2.38
C ASP A 149 14.75 18.17 2.52
N ALA A 150 14.63 19.40 2.02
CA ALA A 150 13.38 20.16 2.06
C ALA A 150 12.34 19.59 1.09
N ALA A 151 12.76 19.17 -0.11
CA ALA A 151 11.92 18.47 -1.07
C ALA A 151 11.42 17.15 -0.51
N GLN A 152 12.30 16.37 0.13
CA GLN A 152 11.91 15.14 0.79
C GLN A 152 10.88 15.38 1.90
N LYS A 153 11.09 16.37 2.78
CA LYS A 153 10.12 16.72 3.83
C LYS A 153 8.78 17.18 3.27
N LEU A 154 8.79 17.94 2.19
CA LEU A 154 7.56 18.35 1.51
C LEU A 154 6.84 17.13 0.93
N ALA A 155 7.56 16.25 0.24
CA ALA A 155 7.02 15.00 -0.28
C ALA A 155 6.46 14.12 0.84
N GLU A 156 7.15 13.96 1.97
CA GLU A 156 6.65 13.20 3.13
C GLU A 156 5.35 13.81 3.70
N LYS A 157 5.25 15.15 3.77
CA LYS A 157 4.03 15.85 4.17
C LYS A 157 2.89 15.59 3.17
N SER A 158 3.14 15.82 1.88
CA SER A 158 2.16 15.65 0.82
C SER A 158 1.72 14.19 0.65
N ASN A 159 2.63 13.23 0.75
CA ASN A 159 2.32 11.80 0.71
C ASN A 159 1.48 11.39 1.91
N LYS A 160 1.76 11.92 3.11
CA LYS A 160 0.91 11.72 4.28
C LYS A 160 -0.48 12.29 4.02
N GLU A 161 -0.58 13.50 3.51
CA GLU A 161 -1.87 14.10 3.15
C GLU A 161 -2.58 13.29 2.06
N ALA A 162 -1.91 12.74 1.05
CA ALA A 162 -2.56 11.95 -0.01
C ALA A 162 -2.95 10.52 0.43
N SER A 163 -2.14 9.91 1.32
CA SER A 163 -2.39 8.56 1.84
C SER A 163 -3.49 8.54 2.89
N PHE A 164 -3.54 9.59 3.73
CA PHE A 164 -4.49 9.78 4.83
C PHE A 164 -5.56 10.83 4.57
N ALA A 165 -5.57 11.51 3.41
CA ALA A 165 -6.73 12.24 2.94
C ALA A 165 -7.86 11.24 3.04
N GLU A 166 -8.77 11.57 3.96
CA GLU A 166 -9.95 10.81 4.30
C GLU A 166 -10.46 10.25 2.99
N HIS A 167 -10.59 8.91 2.89
CA HIS A 167 -11.39 8.34 1.80
C HIS A 167 -12.62 9.24 1.77
N GLY A 168 -12.92 9.93 0.66
CA GLY A 168 -13.77 11.13 0.65
C GLY A 168 -15.18 10.97 1.25
N ASP A 169 -15.48 9.78 1.74
CA ASP A 169 -16.54 9.42 2.66
C ASP A 169 -16.01 9.28 4.13
N GLU A 170 -16.38 10.23 4.99
CA GLU A 170 -16.06 10.21 6.43
C GLU A 170 -16.62 8.97 7.15
N VAL A 171 -17.64 8.32 6.60
CA VAL A 171 -18.35 7.20 7.25
C VAL A 171 -17.46 5.95 7.36
N PRO A 172 -16.87 5.41 6.26
CA PRO A 172 -15.88 4.36 6.31
C PRO A 172 -14.77 4.60 7.34
N GLU A 173 -14.13 5.77 7.34
CA GLU A 173 -13.02 6.06 8.25
C GLU A 173 -13.44 6.03 9.72
N ARG A 174 -14.62 6.59 10.03
CA ARG A 174 -15.19 6.50 11.38
C ARG A 174 -15.46 5.06 11.79
N GLN A 175 -15.94 4.21 10.88
CA GLN A 175 -16.16 2.79 11.18
C GLN A 175 -14.86 2.03 11.41
N HIS A 176 -13.84 2.26 10.57
CA HIS A 176 -12.51 1.68 10.82
C HIS A 176 -11.96 2.10 12.17
N ALA A 177 -11.98 3.39 12.49
CA ALA A 177 -11.52 3.90 13.77
C ALA A 177 -12.32 3.29 14.94
N HIS A 178 -13.63 3.12 14.78
CA HIS A 178 -14.49 2.52 15.80
C HIS A 178 -14.12 1.05 16.06
N ILE A 179 -14.09 0.23 15.00
CA ILE A 179 -13.78 -1.19 15.12
C ILE A 179 -12.34 -1.37 15.62
N GLN A 180 -11.36 -0.66 15.08
CA GLN A 180 -9.98 -0.72 15.56
C GLN A 180 -9.85 -0.36 17.04
N ARG A 181 -10.58 0.65 17.52
CA ARG A 181 -10.57 1.03 18.93
C ARG A 181 -11.06 -0.10 19.84
N ILE A 182 -12.12 -0.80 19.44
CA ILE A 182 -12.65 -1.96 20.18
C ILE A 182 -11.67 -3.14 20.06
N LEU A 183 -11.11 -3.42 18.89
CA LEU A 183 -10.08 -4.44 18.71
C LEU A 183 -8.83 -4.16 19.54
N GLN A 184 -8.46 -2.90 19.76
CA GLN A 184 -7.29 -2.52 20.55
C GLN A 184 -7.54 -2.55 22.05
N ASN A 185 -8.71 -2.12 22.52
CA ASN A 185 -8.96 -1.83 23.93
C ASN A 185 -10.18 -2.53 24.53
N GLY A 186 -11.02 -3.14 23.70
CA GLY A 186 -12.26 -3.76 24.14
C GLY A 186 -12.02 -4.92 25.11
N LYS A 187 -12.93 -5.04 26.07
CA LYS A 187 -12.93 -6.08 27.08
C LYS A 187 -13.40 -7.40 26.48
N VAL A 188 -12.64 -8.46 26.71
CA VAL A 188 -13.08 -9.82 26.34
C VAL A 188 -14.23 -10.22 27.26
N ILE A 189 -15.39 -10.49 26.67
CA ILE A 189 -16.59 -10.93 27.40
C ILE A 189 -16.99 -12.38 27.07
N TRP A 190 -16.38 -12.96 26.04
CA TRP A 190 -16.57 -14.36 25.66
C TRP A 190 -15.38 -14.83 24.81
N VAL A 191 -15.06 -16.13 24.91
CA VAL A 191 -13.95 -16.80 24.21
C VAL A 191 -14.35 -18.22 23.84
N GLU A 192 -13.96 -18.66 22.65
CA GLU A 192 -14.00 -20.02 22.15
C GLU A 192 -12.67 -20.34 21.47
N ALA A 193 -12.04 -21.45 21.85
CA ALA A 193 -10.86 -21.95 21.16
C ALA A 193 -11.27 -22.59 19.82
N MET A 194 -10.67 -22.16 18.72
CA MET A 194 -10.98 -22.68 17.37
C MET A 194 -10.22 -23.99 17.07
N ASN A 195 -9.48 -24.50 18.06
CA ASN A 195 -8.54 -25.62 17.98
C ASN A 195 -9.20 -26.97 17.64
N GLU A 196 -10.54 -27.06 17.66
CA GLU A 196 -11.31 -28.29 17.46
C GLU A 196 -12.12 -28.31 16.15
N VAL A 197 -12.07 -27.23 15.36
CA VAL A 197 -12.73 -27.20 14.04
C VAL A 197 -11.73 -27.64 12.97
N GLN A 198 -11.58 -28.96 12.83
CA GLN A 198 -11.03 -29.69 11.68
C GLN A 198 -9.77 -29.09 11.02
N GLY A 199 -8.62 -29.42 11.62
CA GLY A 199 -7.38 -29.78 10.91
C GLY A 199 -6.98 -28.95 9.70
N LYS A 200 -6.22 -27.89 9.91
CA LYS A 200 -5.11 -27.45 9.05
C LYS A 200 -4.17 -26.55 9.85
N TYR A 201 -2.97 -27.06 10.11
CA TYR A 201 -1.77 -26.37 10.64
C TYR A 201 -1.64 -25.96 12.11
N GLY A 202 -2.51 -26.42 13.03
CA GLY A 202 -2.14 -26.58 14.45
C GLY A 202 -1.72 -25.32 15.24
N HIS A 203 -1.87 -24.12 14.68
CA HIS A 203 -1.56 -22.88 15.38
C HIS A 203 -2.76 -22.44 16.24
N PRO A 204 -2.53 -21.97 17.48
CA PRO A 204 -3.61 -21.55 18.36
C PRO A 204 -4.38 -20.37 17.75
N CYS A 205 -5.70 -20.48 17.74
CA CYS A 205 -6.59 -19.47 17.21
C CYS A 205 -7.88 -19.45 18.05
N TYR A 206 -8.38 -18.26 18.36
CA TYR A 206 -9.53 -18.09 19.24
C TYR A 206 -10.57 -17.20 18.58
N LYS A 207 -11.84 -17.55 18.72
CA LYS A 207 -12.95 -16.63 18.47
C LYS A 207 -13.29 -15.94 19.78
N LEU A 208 -13.32 -14.61 19.76
CA LEU A 208 -13.63 -13.79 20.93
C LEU A 208 -14.83 -12.90 20.66
N ARG A 209 -15.49 -12.46 21.73
CA ARG A 209 -16.38 -11.30 21.72
C ARG A 209 -15.79 -10.20 22.58
N LEU A 210 -15.66 -9.02 21.98
CA LEU A 210 -15.16 -7.81 22.63
C LEU A 210 -16.31 -6.84 22.87
N GLN A 211 -16.34 -6.25 24.06
CA GLN A 211 -17.22 -5.14 24.39
C GLN A 211 -16.43 -3.84 24.42
N ASP A 212 -17.00 -2.78 23.87
CA ASP A 212 -16.43 -1.44 23.99
C ASP A 212 -16.54 -0.93 25.44
N GLU A 213 -15.39 -0.59 26.04
CA GLU A 213 -15.36 -0.04 27.40
C GLU A 213 -15.63 1.46 27.48
N LYS A 214 -15.52 2.20 26.36
CA LYS A 214 -15.85 3.65 26.38
C LYS A 214 -17.33 3.92 26.15
N ASP A 215 -18.07 2.92 25.69
CA ASP A 215 -19.52 3.02 25.53
C ASP A 215 -20.17 2.79 26.89
N ALA A 216 -20.59 3.88 27.53
CA ALA A 216 -21.25 3.86 28.83
C ALA A 216 -22.78 3.66 28.72
N SER A 217 -23.31 3.36 27.53
CA SER A 217 -24.73 3.10 27.34
C SER A 217 -25.17 1.79 27.99
N ASP A 218 -26.48 1.63 28.19
CA ASP A 218 -27.07 0.38 28.69
C ASP A 218 -26.92 -0.80 27.71
N SER A 219 -26.45 -0.56 26.49
CA SER A 219 -26.28 -1.56 25.43
C SER A 219 -24.99 -1.28 24.65
N PRO A 220 -23.83 -1.49 25.28
CA PRO A 220 -22.55 -1.12 24.70
C PRO A 220 -22.28 -1.91 23.41
N ALA A 221 -21.63 -1.26 22.46
CA ALA A 221 -21.21 -1.89 21.22
C ALA A 221 -20.35 -3.15 21.48
N VAL A 222 -20.61 -4.20 20.72
CA VAL A 222 -19.82 -5.44 20.75
C VAL A 222 -19.40 -5.84 19.35
N ILE A 223 -18.24 -6.49 19.25
CA ILE A 223 -17.79 -7.12 18.02
C ILE A 223 -17.30 -8.53 18.31
N ASP A 224 -17.51 -9.42 17.35
CA ASP A 224 -16.78 -10.68 17.31
C ASP A 224 -15.42 -10.44 16.62
N CYS A 225 -14.41 -11.17 17.05
CA CYS A 225 -13.08 -11.10 16.45
C CYS A 225 -12.35 -12.45 16.55
N VAL A 226 -11.36 -12.62 15.68
CA VAL A 226 -10.37 -13.70 15.79
C VAL A 226 -9.16 -13.18 16.55
N PHE A 227 -8.66 -13.94 17.51
CA PHE A 227 -7.38 -13.70 18.17
C PHE A 227 -6.36 -14.76 17.75
N LYS A 228 -5.27 -14.30 17.14
CA LYS A 228 -4.08 -15.09 16.82
C LYS A 228 -2.96 -14.66 17.79
N PRO A 229 -2.66 -15.44 18.84
CA PRO A 229 -1.55 -15.13 19.73
C PRO A 229 -0.23 -15.20 18.96
N ALA A 230 0.75 -14.41 19.38
CA ALA A 230 2.12 -14.64 18.94
C ALA A 230 2.62 -15.96 19.52
N ILE A 231 3.41 -16.68 18.72
CA ILE A 231 4.07 -17.92 19.13
C ILE A 231 5.57 -17.78 18.94
N ASP A 232 6.33 -18.54 19.72
CA ASP A 232 7.79 -18.55 19.66
C ASP A 232 8.28 -18.89 18.25
N GLY A 233 9.32 -18.18 17.81
CA GLY A 233 9.87 -18.34 16.45
C GLY A 233 8.90 -18.00 15.31
N HIS A 234 7.74 -17.41 15.60
CA HIS A 234 6.69 -17.11 14.62
C HIS A 234 6.22 -18.34 13.82
N GLY A 235 6.31 -19.54 14.41
CA GLY A 235 5.94 -20.78 13.72
C GLY A 235 6.76 -21.03 12.45
N ASP A 236 8.07 -20.80 12.51
CA ASP A 236 8.98 -20.87 11.35
C ASP A 236 8.54 -19.97 10.18
N GLY A 237 7.88 -18.85 10.51
CA GLY A 237 7.35 -17.88 9.56
C GLY A 237 5.93 -18.16 9.08
N TRP A 238 5.31 -19.28 9.44
CA TRP A 238 3.91 -19.58 9.08
C TRP A 238 2.88 -18.88 9.97
N HIS A 239 3.28 -18.41 11.15
CA HIS A 239 2.40 -17.77 12.12
C HIS A 239 3.02 -16.51 12.71
N ARG A 240 3.37 -15.56 11.84
CA ARG A 240 3.82 -14.23 12.26
C ARG A 240 2.62 -13.33 12.51
N ALA A 241 1.98 -13.49 13.67
CA ALA A 241 0.77 -12.77 14.07
C ALA A 241 0.79 -11.24 13.79
N PRO A 242 1.89 -10.48 13.98
CA PRO A 242 1.93 -9.06 13.62
C PRO A 242 1.57 -8.75 12.15
N MET A 243 1.78 -9.69 11.24
CA MET A 243 1.56 -9.48 9.81
C MET A 243 0.08 -9.30 9.45
N GLU A 244 -0.84 -9.79 10.28
CA GLU A 244 -2.27 -9.50 10.13
C GLU A 244 -2.56 -8.00 10.27
N TYR A 245 -1.91 -7.34 11.24
CA TYR A 245 -2.02 -5.89 11.41
C TYR A 245 -1.33 -5.11 10.29
N VAL A 246 -0.13 -5.55 9.88
CA VAL A 246 0.61 -4.93 8.77
C VAL A 246 -0.20 -5.02 7.48
N ALA A 247 -0.78 -6.18 7.15
CA ALA A 247 -1.62 -6.38 5.98
C ALA A 247 -2.83 -5.45 5.98
N TYR A 248 -3.57 -5.40 7.10
CA TYR A 248 -4.72 -4.50 7.25
C TYR A 248 -4.34 -3.04 6.97
N LYS A 249 -3.29 -2.53 7.62
CA LYS A 249 -2.85 -1.14 7.47
C LYS A 249 -2.30 -0.85 6.08
N LEU A 250 -1.51 -1.76 5.50
CA LEU A 250 -0.94 -1.60 4.15
C LEU A 250 -2.05 -1.55 3.09
N ASN A 251 -3.06 -2.43 3.17
CA ASN A 251 -4.26 -2.38 2.34
C ASN A 251 -4.92 -0.99 2.38
N ARG A 252 -5.07 -0.39 3.57
CA ARG A 252 -5.64 0.95 3.73
C ARG A 252 -4.77 2.05 3.14
N MET A 253 -3.45 1.97 3.37
CA MET A 253 -2.49 2.92 2.78
C MET A 253 -2.53 2.89 1.25
N LEU A 254 -2.75 1.73 0.65
CA LEU A 254 -2.92 1.57 -0.80
C LEU A 254 -4.32 1.96 -1.31
N GLY A 255 -5.23 2.36 -0.42
CA GLY A 255 -6.58 2.80 -0.79
C GLY A 255 -7.51 1.67 -1.17
N MET A 256 -7.13 0.43 -0.83
CA MET A 256 -7.96 -0.76 -0.89
C MET A 256 -8.83 -0.84 0.38
N ASP A 257 -9.78 -1.79 0.38
CA ASP A 257 -10.53 -2.13 1.59
C ASP A 257 -10.92 -3.61 1.60
N LEU A 258 -9.94 -4.49 1.35
CA LEU A 258 -10.15 -5.93 1.26
C LEU A 258 -9.83 -6.66 2.55
N VAL A 259 -8.94 -6.12 3.39
CA VAL A 259 -8.50 -6.79 4.62
C VAL A 259 -9.30 -6.27 5.83
N PRO A 260 -9.88 -7.15 6.66
CA PRO A 260 -10.64 -6.74 7.84
C PRO A 260 -9.82 -5.88 8.80
N PRO A 261 -10.47 -4.96 9.55
CA PRO A 261 -9.82 -4.24 10.64
C PRO A 261 -9.06 -5.18 11.57
N ALA A 262 -7.80 -4.82 11.85
CA ALA A 262 -6.96 -5.56 12.77
C ALA A 262 -6.31 -4.62 13.80
N ALA A 263 -6.02 -5.17 14.97
CA ALA A 263 -5.22 -4.54 16.02
C ALA A 263 -4.17 -5.52 16.56
N TYR A 264 -3.04 -5.02 17.03
CA TYR A 264 -2.03 -5.84 17.71
C TYR A 264 -1.93 -5.39 19.17
N ARG A 265 -2.13 -6.32 20.10
CA ARG A 265 -2.07 -6.05 21.54
C ARG A 265 -0.79 -6.62 22.13
N ARG A 266 -0.11 -5.83 22.98
CA ARG A 266 1.02 -6.24 23.83
C ARG A 266 0.95 -5.55 25.20
N PRO A 267 -0.09 -5.83 26.01
CA PRO A 267 -0.23 -5.23 27.33
C PRO A 267 0.87 -5.74 28.29
N GLN A 268 1.30 -4.91 29.24
CA GLN A 268 2.35 -5.28 30.19
C GLN A 268 1.97 -6.48 31.07
N GLY A 269 0.67 -6.65 31.35
CA GLY A 269 0.13 -7.76 32.14
C GLY A 269 -0.19 -9.03 31.35
N GLY A 270 0.06 -9.05 30.03
CA GLY A 270 -0.38 -10.13 29.16
C GLY A 270 -1.89 -10.10 28.84
N ILE A 271 -2.28 -11.03 27.99
CA ILE A 271 -3.64 -11.23 27.49
C ILE A 271 -4.11 -12.57 28.07
N GLU A 272 -5.05 -12.51 29.01
CA GLU A 272 -5.63 -13.68 29.69
C GLU A 272 -6.81 -14.24 28.89
N LEU A 273 -6.68 -15.45 28.37
CA LEU A 273 -7.69 -16.15 27.58
C LEU A 273 -7.63 -17.64 27.84
N ASP A 274 -8.78 -18.27 28.08
CA ASP A 274 -8.86 -19.74 28.19
C ASP A 274 -7.85 -20.34 29.19
N TYR A 275 -7.74 -19.71 30.37
CA TYR A 275 -6.80 -20.07 31.44
C TYR A 275 -5.31 -20.02 31.04
N LYS A 276 -4.99 -19.32 29.95
CA LYS A 276 -3.63 -19.08 29.46
C LYS A 276 -3.35 -17.58 29.39
N THR A 277 -2.09 -17.23 29.62
CA THR A 277 -1.57 -15.88 29.45
C THR A 277 -0.74 -15.81 28.16
N PHE A 278 -1.09 -14.89 27.27
CA PHE A 278 -0.32 -14.59 26.06
C PHE A 278 0.33 -13.21 26.18
N ASN A 279 1.61 -13.08 25.82
CA ASN A 279 2.31 -11.79 25.91
C ASN A 279 1.78 -10.77 24.88
N GLU A 280 1.43 -11.25 23.69
CA GLU A 280 0.94 -10.43 22.58
C GLU A 280 0.19 -11.26 21.54
N GLY A 281 -0.52 -10.57 20.64
CA GLY A 281 -1.16 -11.19 19.48
C GLY A 281 -2.04 -10.24 18.68
N ALA A 282 -2.50 -10.73 17.54
CA ALA A 282 -3.36 -10.00 16.62
C ALA A 282 -4.84 -10.27 16.91
N PHE A 283 -5.65 -9.22 16.88
CA PHE A 283 -7.11 -9.24 16.96
C PHE A 283 -7.65 -8.78 15.62
N LEU A 284 -8.39 -9.64 14.93
CA LEU A 284 -8.93 -9.40 13.60
C LEU A 284 -10.46 -9.37 13.66
N TYR A 285 -11.09 -8.37 13.08
CA TYR A 285 -12.54 -8.28 13.02
C TYR A 285 -13.16 -9.54 12.39
N TRP A 286 -14.18 -10.11 13.03
CA TRP A 286 -14.95 -11.22 12.48
C TRP A 286 -15.92 -10.67 11.44
N VAL A 287 -15.81 -11.14 10.21
CA VAL A 287 -16.65 -10.68 9.10
C VAL A 287 -18.03 -11.36 9.21
N ASP A 288 -19.06 -10.57 9.49
CA ASP A 288 -20.39 -11.10 9.76
C ASP A 288 -21.03 -11.73 8.51
N GLY A 289 -21.60 -12.93 8.70
CA GLY A 289 -22.24 -13.68 7.63
C GLY A 289 -21.29 -14.08 6.49
N ALA A 290 -20.00 -14.10 6.74
CA ALA A 290 -19.00 -14.48 5.76
C ALA A 290 -19.04 -15.99 5.47
N ASP A 291 -18.86 -16.34 4.20
CA ASP A 291 -18.57 -17.69 3.71
C ASP A 291 -17.49 -17.61 2.62
N ASP A 292 -16.96 -18.75 2.18
CA ASP A 292 -15.93 -18.81 1.14
C ASP A 292 -16.42 -18.12 -0.15
N LEU A 293 -15.62 -17.21 -0.71
CA LEU A 293 -15.97 -16.42 -1.89
C LEU A 293 -16.36 -17.32 -3.09
N CYS A 294 -15.66 -18.45 -3.25
CA CYS A 294 -15.92 -19.41 -4.33
C CYS A 294 -17.33 -20.01 -4.29
N LYS A 295 -18.02 -20.03 -3.14
CA LYS A 295 -19.42 -20.47 -3.02
C LYS A 295 -20.40 -19.44 -3.58
N THR A 296 -20.01 -18.16 -3.63
CA THR A 296 -20.80 -17.09 -4.26
C THR A 296 -20.70 -17.14 -5.78
N GLY A 297 -19.55 -17.58 -6.29
CA GLY A 297 -19.29 -17.82 -7.70
C GLY A 297 -17.79 -17.77 -8.00
N ASP A 298 -17.35 -18.55 -8.98
CA ASP A 298 -15.98 -18.45 -9.50
C ASP A 298 -15.72 -17.12 -10.22
N TYR A 299 -14.46 -16.86 -10.56
CA TYR A 299 -14.05 -15.62 -11.23
C TYR A 299 -14.84 -15.36 -12.52
N GLN A 300 -15.04 -16.37 -13.37
CA GLN A 300 -15.75 -16.20 -14.64
C GLN A 300 -17.24 -15.88 -14.44
N THR A 301 -17.86 -16.51 -13.45
CA THR A 301 -19.24 -16.24 -13.05
C THR A 301 -19.36 -14.85 -12.46
N ALA A 302 -18.41 -14.41 -11.64
CA ALA A 302 -18.37 -13.07 -11.08
C ALA A 302 -18.27 -12.00 -12.17
N VAL A 303 -17.39 -12.17 -13.16
CA VAL A 303 -17.25 -11.24 -14.29
C VAL A 303 -18.55 -11.14 -15.09
N ARG A 304 -19.23 -12.27 -15.31
CA ARG A 304 -20.47 -12.30 -16.11
C ARG A 304 -21.70 -11.77 -15.37
N THR A 305 -21.79 -12.00 -14.06
CA THR A 305 -23.03 -11.80 -13.30
C THR A 305 -22.95 -10.70 -12.25
N GLY A 306 -21.75 -10.25 -11.88
CA GLY A 306 -21.54 -9.33 -10.76
C GLY A 306 -21.85 -9.96 -9.39
N CYS A 307 -21.82 -11.29 -9.25
CA CYS A 307 -22.20 -11.96 -8.00
C CYS A 307 -21.28 -11.63 -6.81
N TRP A 308 -20.08 -11.10 -7.06
CA TRP A 308 -19.16 -10.62 -6.01
C TRP A 308 -19.53 -9.23 -5.44
N GLY A 309 -20.68 -8.68 -5.83
CA GLY A 309 -21.22 -7.44 -5.28
C GLY A 309 -21.39 -6.34 -6.33
N GLN A 310 -22.36 -5.46 -6.08
CA GLN A 310 -22.65 -4.36 -6.99
C GLN A 310 -21.45 -3.40 -7.07
N GLY A 311 -21.02 -3.08 -8.29
CA GLY A 311 -19.89 -2.17 -8.53
C GLY A 311 -18.52 -2.79 -8.20
N VAL A 312 -18.45 -4.09 -7.94
CA VAL A 312 -17.19 -4.79 -7.71
C VAL A 312 -16.69 -5.37 -9.03
N ASP A 313 -15.51 -4.94 -9.48
CA ASP A 313 -14.80 -5.59 -10.58
C ASP A 313 -13.93 -6.75 -10.05
N PRO A 314 -14.20 -8.01 -10.41
CA PRO A 314 -13.40 -9.16 -9.96
C PRO A 314 -11.91 -9.05 -10.31
N ARG A 315 -11.57 -8.40 -11.43
CA ARG A 315 -10.18 -8.21 -11.85
C ARG A 315 -9.42 -7.32 -10.87
N VAL A 316 -10.09 -6.31 -10.33
CA VAL A 316 -9.52 -5.42 -9.32
C VAL A 316 -9.27 -6.17 -8.01
N ILE A 317 -10.20 -7.04 -7.60
CA ILE A 317 -10.03 -7.85 -6.38
C ILE A 317 -8.76 -8.72 -6.47
N LEU A 318 -8.56 -9.40 -7.62
CA LEU A 318 -7.39 -10.23 -7.83
C LEU A 318 -6.10 -9.41 -7.99
N SER A 319 -6.16 -8.27 -8.69
CA SER A 319 -5.03 -7.35 -8.81
C SER A 319 -4.58 -6.82 -7.45
N ASP A 320 -5.49 -6.25 -6.67
CA ASP A 320 -5.19 -5.66 -5.36
C ASP A 320 -4.63 -6.73 -4.41
N THR A 321 -5.21 -7.94 -4.44
CA THR A 321 -4.68 -9.08 -3.68
C THR A 321 -3.26 -9.42 -4.11
N ARG A 322 -2.97 -9.48 -5.42
CA ARG A 322 -1.62 -9.72 -5.91
C ARG A 322 -0.64 -8.65 -5.45
N VAL A 323 -1.00 -7.38 -5.58
CA VAL A 323 -0.17 -6.26 -5.12
C VAL A 323 0.17 -6.43 -3.65
N LEU A 324 -0.83 -6.74 -2.81
CA LEU A 324 -0.61 -6.97 -1.38
C LEU A 324 0.29 -8.19 -1.13
N ASP A 325 0.06 -9.31 -1.80
CA ASP A 325 0.83 -10.54 -1.62
C ASP A 325 2.28 -10.39 -2.10
N VAL A 326 2.56 -9.63 -3.17
CA VAL A 326 3.92 -9.30 -3.60
C VAL A 326 4.62 -8.43 -2.55
N LEU A 327 3.95 -7.38 -2.06
CA LEU A 327 4.51 -6.50 -1.03
C LEU A 327 4.81 -7.26 0.27
N LEU A 328 3.93 -8.18 0.66
CA LEU A 328 4.05 -8.98 1.87
C LEU A 328 4.90 -10.25 1.68
N GLN A 329 5.18 -10.68 0.45
CA GLN A 329 5.69 -12.02 0.14
C GLN A 329 4.84 -13.13 0.79
N ASN A 330 3.51 -13.02 0.66
CA ASN A 330 2.59 -14.03 1.17
C ASN A 330 2.40 -15.14 0.12
N SER A 331 3.23 -16.18 0.19
CA SER A 331 3.17 -17.31 -0.75
C SER A 331 2.07 -18.32 -0.43
N ASP A 332 1.36 -18.18 0.70
CA ASP A 332 0.32 -19.10 1.15
C ASP A 332 -1.08 -18.72 0.62
N ARG A 333 -1.17 -17.75 -0.29
CA ARG A 333 -2.46 -17.32 -0.84
C ARG A 333 -3.14 -18.43 -1.64
N HIS A 334 -4.31 -18.86 -1.19
CA HIS A 334 -5.19 -19.77 -1.92
C HIS A 334 -6.68 -19.35 -1.80
N GLU A 335 -7.57 -19.97 -2.57
CA GLU A 335 -8.99 -19.58 -2.66
C GLU A 335 -9.72 -19.51 -1.30
N GLY A 336 -9.36 -20.39 -0.35
CA GLY A 336 -9.94 -20.40 1.00
C GLY A 336 -9.59 -19.17 1.86
N HIS A 337 -8.72 -18.28 1.38
CA HIS A 337 -8.42 -17.00 2.05
C HIS A 337 -9.29 -15.84 1.55
N PHE A 338 -10.21 -16.11 0.62
CA PHE A 338 -11.17 -15.14 0.10
C PHE A 338 -12.53 -15.46 0.66
N LEU A 339 -13.10 -14.50 1.39
CA LEU A 339 -14.45 -14.59 1.95
C LEU A 339 -15.39 -13.63 1.23
N PHE A 340 -16.68 -13.88 1.34
CA PHE A 340 -17.75 -12.97 0.95
C PHE A 340 -18.69 -12.76 2.12
N GLY A 341 -18.73 -11.54 2.67
CA GLY A 341 -19.47 -11.25 3.91
C GLY A 341 -19.84 -9.78 4.04
N ARG A 342 -20.53 -9.44 5.13
CA ARG A 342 -20.98 -8.06 5.40
C ARG A 342 -19.78 -7.15 5.64
N HIS A 343 -19.63 -6.17 4.76
CA HIS A 343 -18.53 -5.22 4.80
C HIS A 343 -18.70 -4.23 5.97
N TRP A 344 -17.60 -3.81 6.57
CA TRP A 344 -17.58 -3.03 7.83
C TRP A 344 -17.73 -1.50 7.64
N THR A 345 -17.70 -0.99 6.41
CA THR A 345 -17.59 0.46 6.15
C THR A 345 -18.84 1.29 6.32
N GLU A 346 -20.03 0.71 6.14
CA GLU A 346 -21.28 1.45 6.29
C GLU A 346 -21.60 1.68 7.77
N GLY A 347 -21.28 0.68 8.61
CA GLY A 347 -21.76 0.59 9.97
C GLY A 347 -23.29 0.60 10.07
N GLY A 348 -23.76 0.41 11.29
CA GLY A 348 -25.18 0.48 11.61
C GLY A 348 -25.93 -0.83 11.44
N LEU A 349 -27.16 -0.84 11.96
CA LEU A 349 -28.02 -2.00 11.93
C LEU A 349 -28.21 -2.47 10.47
N PRO A 350 -28.11 -3.79 10.17
CA PRO A 350 -28.58 -4.28 8.88
C PRO A 350 -30.01 -3.76 8.67
N LYS A 351 -30.41 -3.45 7.43
CA LYS A 351 -31.83 -3.17 7.12
C LYS A 351 -32.65 -4.38 7.56
N GLY A 352 -33.17 -4.36 8.79
CA GLY A 352 -33.64 -5.55 9.51
C GLY A 352 -33.27 -5.64 11.00
N GLY A 353 -32.42 -4.75 11.55
CA GLY A 353 -32.32 -4.50 12.99
C GLY A 353 -32.05 -5.73 13.85
N GLY A 354 -30.91 -6.38 13.68
CA GLY A 354 -30.50 -7.44 14.59
C GLY A 354 -29.78 -6.88 15.81
N LEU A 355 -30.52 -6.53 16.87
CA LEU A 355 -29.97 -6.71 18.21
C LEU A 355 -29.59 -8.20 18.32
N THR A 356 -28.48 -8.55 18.99
CA THR A 356 -28.36 -9.93 19.47
C THR A 356 -29.60 -10.28 20.31
N ASP A 357 -29.83 -11.56 20.60
CA ASP A 357 -30.83 -11.99 21.60
C ASP A 357 -30.68 -11.28 22.96
N LYS A 358 -29.55 -10.59 23.18
CA LYS A 358 -29.19 -9.82 24.37
C LYS A 358 -29.21 -8.28 24.18
N GLY A 359 -29.76 -7.75 23.08
CA GLY A 359 -29.88 -6.30 22.91
C GLY A 359 -28.60 -5.57 22.45
N GLN A 360 -27.63 -6.27 21.85
CA GLN A 360 -26.33 -5.65 21.50
C GLN A 360 -26.26 -5.23 20.02
N LEU A 361 -25.60 -4.10 19.74
CA LEU A 361 -25.38 -3.55 18.39
C LEU A 361 -24.17 -4.21 17.70
N PHE A 362 -24.38 -4.78 16.51
CA PHE A 362 -23.31 -5.14 15.58
C PHE A 362 -22.88 -3.94 14.73
N LEU A 363 -21.59 -3.87 14.42
CA LEU A 363 -20.99 -2.80 13.60
C LEU A 363 -20.86 -3.16 12.11
N SER A 364 -21.31 -4.36 11.68
CA SER A 364 -21.27 -4.74 10.27
C SER A 364 -22.28 -3.94 9.43
N GLY A 365 -21.89 -3.63 8.19
CA GLY A 365 -22.75 -2.97 7.23
C GLY A 365 -23.77 -3.91 6.57
N SER A 366 -24.57 -3.35 5.67
CA SER A 366 -25.59 -4.09 4.94
C SER A 366 -25.07 -4.73 3.66
N GLN A 367 -24.05 -4.13 3.04
CA GLN A 367 -23.44 -4.61 1.81
C GLN A 367 -22.56 -5.84 2.02
N TYR A 368 -22.70 -6.82 1.14
CA TYR A 368 -21.76 -7.93 1.04
C TYR A 368 -20.65 -7.61 0.05
N ARG A 369 -19.41 -7.89 0.42
CA ARG A 369 -18.23 -7.66 -0.42
C ARG A 369 -17.18 -8.76 -0.23
N PRO A 370 -16.27 -8.95 -1.20
CA PRO A 370 -15.13 -9.82 -1.05
C PRO A 370 -14.21 -9.32 0.06
N THR A 371 -13.57 -10.24 0.76
CA THR A 371 -12.68 -9.95 1.88
C THR A 371 -11.51 -10.92 1.86
N LEU A 372 -10.34 -10.42 2.23
CA LEU A 372 -9.08 -11.14 2.22
C LEU A 372 -8.60 -11.36 3.65
N ILE A 373 -8.35 -12.61 4.01
CA ILE A 373 -7.90 -13.01 5.35
C ILE A 373 -6.56 -13.76 5.29
N ASP A 374 -6.04 -14.09 6.47
CA ASP A 374 -4.86 -14.93 6.69
C ASP A 374 -3.56 -14.43 6.05
N HIS A 375 -2.91 -13.50 6.75
CA HIS A 375 -1.65 -12.89 6.33
C HIS A 375 -0.48 -13.26 7.24
N ALA A 376 -0.67 -14.18 8.19
CA ALA A 376 0.34 -14.55 9.17
C ALA A 376 1.59 -15.22 8.54
N ALA A 377 1.46 -15.79 7.34
CA ALA A 377 2.57 -16.38 6.58
C ALA A 377 3.36 -15.38 5.72
N ALA A 378 3.16 -14.07 5.90
CA ALA A 378 3.90 -13.02 5.20
C ALA A 378 5.35 -12.86 5.70
N PHE A 379 6.20 -12.30 4.82
CA PHE A 379 7.62 -12.04 5.05
C PHE A 379 8.44 -13.29 5.42
N ARG A 380 8.03 -14.45 4.90
CA ARG A 380 8.88 -15.65 4.94
C ARG A 380 10.10 -15.46 4.06
N LYS A 381 11.26 -15.91 4.54
CA LYS A 381 12.56 -15.63 3.89
C LYS A 381 12.69 -16.30 2.52
N GLU A 382 12.03 -17.43 2.37
CA GLU A 382 12.02 -18.29 1.19
C GLU A 382 10.82 -18.05 0.26
N ALA A 383 9.87 -17.20 0.67
CA ALA A 383 8.70 -16.90 -0.14
C ALA A 383 9.08 -15.96 -1.30
N PHE A 384 8.59 -16.30 -2.49
CA PHE A 384 8.71 -15.46 -3.67
C PHE A 384 7.38 -15.40 -4.42
N VAL A 385 6.83 -14.19 -4.48
CA VAL A 385 5.58 -13.83 -5.14
C VAL A 385 5.88 -12.66 -6.06
N ALA A 386 5.50 -12.80 -7.32
CA ALA A 386 5.64 -11.77 -8.35
C ALA A 386 4.30 -11.53 -9.07
N MET A 387 4.22 -10.43 -9.81
CA MET A 387 3.01 -9.99 -10.53
C MET A 387 2.61 -10.93 -11.68
N ASP A 388 3.58 -11.67 -12.23
CA ASP A 388 3.43 -12.59 -13.35
C ASP A 388 3.14 -14.05 -12.95
N HIS A 389 3.11 -14.34 -11.65
CA HIS A 389 2.72 -15.66 -11.16
C HIS A 389 1.20 -15.89 -11.29
N GLU A 390 0.80 -17.17 -11.31
CA GLU A 390 -0.60 -17.60 -11.15
C GLU A 390 -1.19 -17.18 -9.80
N ASN A 391 -2.44 -16.71 -9.79
CA ASN A 391 -3.15 -16.33 -8.57
C ASN A 391 -4.00 -17.48 -8.02
N ALA A 392 -4.65 -17.26 -6.87
CA ALA A 392 -5.47 -18.25 -6.18
C ALA A 392 -6.62 -18.83 -7.02
N PHE A 393 -7.05 -18.13 -8.07
CA PHE A 393 -8.11 -18.54 -9.00
C PHE A 393 -7.57 -18.95 -10.37
N GLN A 394 -6.25 -19.12 -10.52
CA GLN A 394 -5.58 -19.59 -11.74
C GLN A 394 -5.92 -18.76 -12.99
N THR A 395 -6.01 -17.44 -12.85
CA THR A 395 -6.33 -16.54 -13.96
C THR A 395 -5.09 -15.94 -14.64
N GLY A 396 -3.89 -16.45 -14.35
CA GLY A 396 -2.63 -15.95 -14.89
C GLY A 396 -2.07 -14.69 -14.24
N PRO A 397 -1.09 -14.05 -14.92
CA PRO A 397 -0.50 -12.77 -14.54
C PRO A 397 -1.52 -11.66 -14.28
N THR A 398 -1.20 -10.74 -13.38
CA THR A 398 -2.00 -9.53 -13.18
C THR A 398 -1.85 -8.61 -14.40
N THR A 399 -2.97 -8.29 -15.07
CA THR A 399 -2.95 -7.49 -16.31
C THR A 399 -3.61 -6.13 -16.18
N VAL A 400 -4.24 -5.86 -15.03
CA VAL A 400 -4.92 -4.60 -14.72
C VAL A 400 -4.64 -4.18 -13.28
N VAL A 401 -4.92 -2.94 -12.93
CA VAL A 401 -4.80 -2.39 -11.57
C VAL A 401 -5.85 -1.30 -11.33
N ARG A 402 -6.33 -1.15 -10.10
CA ARG A 402 -7.18 0.00 -9.72
C ARG A 402 -6.36 1.30 -9.77
N ALA A 403 -6.93 2.36 -10.36
CA ALA A 403 -6.30 3.67 -10.45
C ALA A 403 -5.77 4.18 -9.09
N LYS A 404 -6.59 4.07 -8.05
CA LYS A 404 -6.24 4.48 -6.69
C LYS A 404 -5.07 3.68 -6.11
N THR A 405 -5.05 2.36 -6.28
CA THR A 405 -3.95 1.48 -5.86
C THR A 405 -2.66 1.86 -6.57
N TYR A 406 -2.73 2.01 -7.90
CA TYR A 406 -1.58 2.32 -8.74
C TYR A 406 -0.96 3.69 -8.42
N LEU A 407 -1.79 4.69 -8.11
CA LEU A 407 -1.32 5.99 -7.65
C LEU A 407 -0.70 5.89 -6.25
N ARG A 408 -1.38 5.24 -5.30
CA ARG A 408 -0.92 5.19 -3.89
C ARG A 408 0.35 4.38 -3.67
N LEU A 409 0.66 3.43 -4.57
CA LEU A 409 1.97 2.77 -4.58
C LEU A 409 3.12 3.79 -4.69
N ARG A 410 2.95 4.88 -5.45
CA ARG A 410 3.97 5.94 -5.61
C ARG A 410 4.16 6.79 -4.35
N PHE A 411 3.13 6.89 -3.52
CA PHE A 411 3.16 7.65 -2.25
C PHE A 411 3.65 6.82 -1.07
N LEU A 412 3.79 5.51 -1.23
CA LEU A 412 4.33 4.64 -0.19
C LEU A 412 5.84 4.86 -0.09
N ASP A 413 6.29 5.60 0.91
CA ASP A 413 7.71 5.90 1.16
C ASP A 413 8.23 5.26 2.46
N HIS A 414 9.55 5.33 2.66
CA HIS A 414 10.19 4.78 3.85
C HIS A 414 9.71 5.47 5.14
N ALA A 415 9.40 6.77 5.11
CA ALA A 415 8.94 7.49 6.30
C ALA A 415 7.56 6.98 6.74
N ALA A 416 6.66 6.74 5.79
CA ALA A 416 5.34 6.17 6.03
C ALA A 416 5.45 4.73 6.55
N ILE A 417 6.23 3.87 5.89
CA ILE A 417 6.45 2.48 6.33
C ILE A 417 7.06 2.45 7.73
N LYS A 418 8.11 3.24 7.99
CA LYS A 418 8.76 3.28 9.31
C LYS A 418 7.79 3.74 10.39
N ARG A 419 6.97 4.75 10.11
CA ARG A 419 5.98 5.29 11.06
C ARG A 419 4.93 4.24 11.42
N GLU A 420 4.35 3.57 10.42
CA GLU A 420 3.25 2.63 10.64
C GLU A 420 3.73 1.24 11.09
N PHE A 421 4.89 0.79 10.60
CA PHE A 421 5.35 -0.60 10.73
C PHE A 421 6.69 -0.77 11.44
N GLY A 422 7.34 0.30 11.88
CA GLY A 422 8.68 0.24 12.49
C GLY A 422 8.76 -0.60 13.77
N TRP A 423 7.62 -0.90 14.41
CA TRP A 423 7.51 -1.80 15.55
C TRP A 423 7.41 -3.27 15.17
N PHE A 424 7.03 -3.59 13.93
CA PHE A 424 6.71 -4.94 13.46
C PHE A 424 7.68 -5.45 12.38
N LEU A 425 8.21 -4.53 11.58
CA LEU A 425 9.17 -4.79 10.51
C LEU A 425 10.54 -4.25 10.89
N SER A 426 11.56 -5.08 10.72
CA SER A 426 12.96 -4.66 10.78
C SER A 426 13.28 -3.66 9.66
N ARG A 427 14.37 -2.90 9.82
CA ARG A 427 14.81 -1.95 8.77
C ARG A 427 15.04 -2.64 7.42
N GLU A 428 15.56 -3.86 7.42
CA GLU A 428 15.78 -4.64 6.20
C GLU A 428 14.45 -4.97 5.51
N GLU A 429 13.46 -5.47 6.25
CA GLU A 429 12.13 -5.77 5.70
C GLU A 429 11.41 -4.53 5.17
N GLN A 430 11.59 -3.38 5.82
CA GLN A 430 11.05 -2.10 5.34
C GLN A 430 11.66 -1.72 3.98
N LEU A 431 12.97 -1.91 3.81
CA LEU A 431 13.65 -1.65 2.53
C LEU A 431 13.24 -2.65 1.45
N GLN A 432 13.11 -3.93 1.79
CA GLN A 432 12.63 -4.95 0.86
C GLN A 432 11.18 -4.70 0.42
N LEU A 433 10.31 -4.20 1.30
CA LEU A 433 8.94 -3.81 0.91
C LEU A 433 8.97 -2.69 -0.14
N LEU A 434 9.87 -1.71 0.01
CA LEU A 434 10.04 -0.61 -0.94
C LEU A 434 10.57 -1.09 -2.29
N GLU A 435 11.54 -2.01 -2.29
CA GLU A 435 12.06 -2.64 -3.51
C GLU A 435 10.95 -3.41 -4.26
N ARG A 436 10.11 -4.15 -3.52
CA ARG A 436 8.95 -4.86 -4.09
C ARG A 436 7.93 -3.87 -4.67
N ARG A 437 7.64 -2.78 -3.97
CA ARG A 437 6.79 -1.69 -4.49
C ARG A 437 7.35 -1.14 -5.81
N ASP A 438 8.65 -0.91 -5.91
CA ASP A 438 9.28 -0.39 -7.14
C ASP A 438 9.18 -1.40 -8.28
N THR A 439 9.36 -2.70 -7.98
CA THR A 439 9.18 -3.78 -8.95
C THR A 439 7.73 -3.87 -9.45
N ILE A 440 6.74 -3.67 -8.58
CA ILE A 440 5.31 -3.61 -8.97
C ILE A 440 5.07 -2.42 -9.89
N LEU A 441 5.61 -1.24 -9.57
CA LEU A 441 5.48 -0.04 -10.40
C LEU A 441 6.14 -0.24 -11.77
N GLU A 442 7.37 -0.75 -11.83
CA GLU A 442 8.05 -1.06 -13.10
C GLU A 442 7.22 -2.02 -13.96
N TYR A 443 6.63 -3.04 -13.36
CA TYR A 443 5.75 -3.99 -14.03
C TYR A 443 4.49 -3.32 -14.61
N LEU A 444 3.78 -2.53 -13.80
CA LEU A 444 2.54 -1.86 -14.21
C LEU A 444 2.79 -0.74 -15.22
N ASP A 445 3.86 0.04 -15.06
CA ASP A 445 4.27 1.11 -15.96
C ASP A 445 4.59 0.55 -17.35
N ARG A 446 5.29 -0.59 -17.40
CA ARG A 446 5.54 -1.31 -18.65
C ARG A 446 4.24 -1.80 -19.29
N LEU A 447 3.32 -2.38 -18.52
CA LEU A 447 2.02 -2.79 -19.07
C LEU A 447 1.23 -1.61 -19.66
N VAL A 448 1.23 -0.47 -18.96
CA VAL A 448 0.59 0.77 -19.45
C VAL A 448 1.24 1.25 -20.74
N ALA A 449 2.57 1.24 -20.83
CA ALA A 449 3.29 1.62 -22.05
C ALA A 449 2.99 0.68 -23.22
N GLU A 450 2.93 -0.64 -22.98
CA GLU A 450 2.69 -1.64 -24.02
C GLU A 450 1.22 -1.69 -24.49
N ARG A 451 0.25 -1.39 -23.61
CA ARG A 451 -1.17 -1.68 -23.86
C ARG A 451 -2.08 -0.45 -23.88
N GLY A 452 -1.61 0.67 -23.33
CA GLY A 452 -2.38 1.88 -23.10
C GLY A 452 -3.02 1.93 -21.70
N TYR A 453 -3.14 3.15 -21.16
CA TYR A 453 -3.59 3.41 -19.79
C TYR A 453 -4.98 2.81 -19.51
N ASP A 454 -5.98 3.08 -20.34
CA ASP A 454 -7.37 2.65 -20.12
C ASP A 454 -7.59 1.14 -20.21
N LYS A 455 -6.63 0.39 -20.79
CA LYS A 455 -6.70 -1.08 -20.85
C LYS A 455 -6.13 -1.73 -19.58
N VAL A 456 -5.27 -1.03 -18.85
CA VAL A 456 -4.57 -1.53 -17.67
C VAL A 456 -5.15 -0.94 -16.40
N VAL A 457 -5.53 0.33 -16.41
CA VAL A 457 -5.99 1.06 -15.23
C VAL A 457 -7.51 1.09 -15.19
N ILE A 458 -8.09 0.50 -14.15
CA ILE A 458 -9.53 0.49 -13.91
C ILE A 458 -9.89 1.67 -12.99
N HIS A 459 -10.82 2.51 -13.45
CA HIS A 459 -11.43 3.60 -12.69
C HIS A 459 -12.68 3.09 -11.97
N ASP A 460 -12.83 3.47 -10.70
CA ASP A 460 -14.03 3.17 -9.89
C ASP A 460 -15.15 4.20 -10.15
#